data_AF-V5RVM3-F1
#
_entry.id   AF-V5RVM3-F1
#
_cell.length_a   1.000
_cell.length_b   1.000
_cell.length_c   1.000
_cell.angle_alpha   90.00
_cell.angle_beta   90.00
_cell.angle_gamma   90.00
#
_symmetry.space_group_name_H-M   'P 1'
#
loop_
_entity.id
_entity.type
_entity.pdbx_description
1 polymer ?
#
loop_
_entity_poly.entity_id
_entity_poly.type
_entity_poly.pdbx_seq_one_letter_code
_entity_poly.pdbx_strand_id
1 'polypeptide(L)'
;MHIGIFDSGRGGELVAEKLKASFPGHEYTVVNDLAHAPYGERSYEEIRQLTETAIQPLLTCDLIIIACNTATVAAIEYLRNSHPNTSFIGFEPMIKPAALETKSDHITLLATKATAHSQRTEELITTYASNLIVDVPATFGWATLIDKESVDEVELTEVATSVKAGSDVIIIGCTHYIALIPRLAELFPGVKILEPTTAVAQQVTRLLNVRPQ
;
A
#
# COMPACT_ATOMS: atom_id res chain seq x y z
N MET A 1 5.60 -12.36 -20.16
CA MET A 1 6.10 -12.34 -18.77
C MET A 1 4.95 -12.61 -17.85
N HIS A 2 5.24 -13.27 -16.75
CA HIS A 2 4.29 -13.67 -15.74
C HIS A 2 4.48 -12.79 -14.51
N ILE A 3 3.48 -12.00 -14.17
CA ILE A 3 3.48 -11.07 -13.03
C ILE A 3 2.63 -11.69 -11.91
N GLY A 4 3.29 -12.01 -10.80
CA GLY A 4 2.65 -12.42 -9.56
C GLY A 4 2.22 -11.22 -8.74
N ILE A 5 1.03 -11.25 -8.16
CA ILE A 5 0.52 -10.21 -7.27
C ILE A 5 0.04 -10.88 -5.99
N PHE A 6 0.57 -10.42 -4.86
CA PHE A 6 0.18 -10.90 -3.53
C PHE A 6 -0.45 -9.78 -2.71
N ASP A 7 -1.59 -10.07 -2.09
CA ASP A 7 -2.22 -9.22 -1.08
C ASP A 7 -2.72 -10.07 0.10
N SER A 8 -2.77 -9.50 1.30
CA SER A 8 -3.36 -10.20 2.45
C SER A 8 -4.89 -10.14 2.47
N GLY A 9 -5.49 -9.25 1.69
CA GLY A 9 -6.92 -9.03 1.61
C GLY A 9 -7.41 -9.13 0.17
N ARG A 10 -8.40 -8.30 -0.18
CA ARG A 10 -9.00 -8.25 -1.53
C ARG A 10 -8.36 -7.20 -2.44
N GLY A 11 -7.37 -6.46 -1.94
CA GLY A 11 -6.74 -5.35 -2.66
C GLY A 11 -5.93 -5.81 -3.89
N GLY A 12 -5.44 -7.04 -3.87
CA GLY A 12 -4.64 -7.62 -4.95
C GLY A 12 -5.35 -7.65 -6.29
N GLU A 13 -6.66 -7.92 -6.30
CA GLU A 13 -7.46 -7.95 -7.53
C GLU A 13 -7.55 -6.57 -8.18
N LEU A 14 -7.82 -5.53 -7.39
CA LEU A 14 -7.92 -4.15 -7.88
C LEU A 14 -6.59 -3.66 -8.48
N VAL A 15 -5.47 -4.04 -7.85
CA VAL A 15 -4.13 -3.77 -8.39
C VAL A 15 -3.92 -4.53 -9.71
N ALA A 16 -4.31 -5.80 -9.76
CA ALA A 16 -4.20 -6.62 -10.96
C ALA A 16 -5.01 -6.06 -12.14
N GLU A 17 -6.24 -5.61 -11.91
CA GLU A 17 -7.09 -4.97 -12.92
C GLU A 17 -6.43 -3.72 -13.52
N LYS A 18 -5.95 -2.81 -12.67
CA LYS A 18 -5.24 -1.59 -13.11
C LYS A 18 -3.98 -1.91 -13.91
N LEU A 19 -3.21 -2.92 -13.47
CA LEU A 19 -2.00 -3.33 -14.19
C LEU A 19 -2.31 -4.02 -15.51
N LYS A 20 -3.33 -4.89 -15.58
CA LYS A 20 -3.79 -5.53 -16.82
C LYS A 20 -4.24 -4.49 -17.85
N ALA A 21 -4.92 -3.44 -17.41
CA ALA A 21 -5.31 -2.34 -18.30
C ALA A 21 -4.07 -1.61 -18.88
N SER A 22 -3.02 -1.44 -18.09
CA SER A 22 -1.79 -0.74 -18.51
C SER A 22 -0.83 -1.62 -19.33
N PHE A 23 -0.85 -2.95 -19.08
CA PHE A 23 0.07 -3.92 -19.70
C PHE A 23 -0.68 -5.22 -20.12
N PRO A 24 -1.62 -5.17 -21.07
CA PRO A 24 -2.48 -6.31 -21.42
C PRO A 24 -1.75 -7.52 -22.03
N GLY A 25 -0.50 -7.38 -22.45
CA GLY A 25 0.32 -8.42 -23.07
C GLY A 25 1.08 -9.33 -22.08
N HIS A 26 0.70 -9.33 -20.80
CA HIS A 26 1.35 -10.11 -19.75
C HIS A 26 0.39 -11.09 -19.09
N GLU A 27 0.94 -12.17 -18.53
CA GLU A 27 0.19 -13.13 -17.73
C GLU A 27 0.20 -12.67 -16.27
N TYR A 28 -0.90 -12.88 -15.56
CA TYR A 28 -1.06 -12.43 -14.18
C TYR A 28 -1.56 -13.57 -13.30
N THR A 29 -0.88 -13.80 -12.18
CA THR A 29 -1.39 -14.66 -11.11
C THR A 29 -1.57 -13.82 -9.85
N VAL A 30 -2.78 -13.83 -9.31
CA VAL A 30 -3.12 -13.14 -8.05
C VAL A 30 -3.27 -14.18 -6.96
N VAL A 31 -2.63 -13.94 -5.81
CA VAL A 31 -2.81 -14.74 -4.60
C VAL A 31 -3.23 -13.80 -3.48
N ASN A 32 -4.38 -14.09 -2.87
CA ASN A 32 -4.94 -13.32 -1.76
C ASN A 32 -5.02 -14.22 -0.53
N ASP A 33 -4.33 -13.86 0.56
CA ASP A 33 -4.35 -14.65 1.80
C ASP A 33 -5.54 -14.31 2.72
N LEU A 34 -6.75 -14.49 2.17
CA LEU A 34 -8.00 -14.17 2.86
C LEU A 34 -8.20 -14.97 4.16
N ALA A 35 -7.60 -16.15 4.27
CA ALA A 35 -7.71 -17.00 5.45
C ALA A 35 -7.05 -16.39 6.69
N HIS A 36 -6.03 -15.55 6.51
CA HIS A 36 -5.29 -14.90 7.60
C HIS A 36 -5.47 -13.38 7.61
N ALA A 37 -6.33 -12.83 6.76
CA ALA A 37 -6.69 -11.41 6.77
C ALA A 37 -7.35 -10.99 8.10
N PRO A 38 -7.18 -9.72 8.55
CA PRO A 38 -6.22 -8.74 8.06
C PRO A 38 -4.83 -8.90 8.72
N TYR A 39 -3.76 -8.52 8.01
CA TYR A 39 -2.40 -8.57 8.56
C TYR A 39 -2.08 -7.41 9.52
N GLY A 40 -2.81 -6.29 9.42
CA GLY A 40 -2.48 -5.02 10.07
C GLY A 40 -2.33 -5.04 11.60
N GLU A 41 -2.89 -6.05 12.27
CA GLU A 41 -2.86 -6.21 13.73
C GLU A 41 -1.94 -7.36 14.21
N ARG A 42 -1.29 -8.08 13.28
CA ARG A 42 -0.41 -9.22 13.56
C ARG A 42 1.01 -8.76 13.88
N SER A 43 1.83 -9.67 14.43
CA SER A 43 3.26 -9.40 14.65
C SER A 43 4.03 -9.42 13.33
N TYR A 44 5.15 -8.67 13.24
CA TYR A 44 6.00 -8.67 12.04
C TYR A 44 6.53 -10.06 11.68
N GLU A 45 6.89 -10.87 12.68
CA GLU A 45 7.37 -12.23 12.45
C GLU A 45 6.28 -13.11 11.82
N GLU A 46 5.07 -13.04 12.34
CA GLU A 46 3.92 -13.76 11.81
C GLU A 46 3.57 -13.28 10.39
N ILE A 47 3.51 -11.96 10.16
CA ILE A 47 3.27 -11.40 8.82
C ILE A 47 4.31 -11.91 7.82
N ARG A 48 5.59 -11.95 8.20
CA ARG A 48 6.67 -12.45 7.36
C ARG A 48 6.48 -13.93 7.01
N GLN A 49 6.19 -14.77 8.00
CA GLN A 49 5.97 -16.21 7.79
C GLN A 49 4.75 -16.48 6.90
N LEU A 50 3.64 -15.78 7.15
CA LEU A 50 2.42 -15.89 6.35
C LEU A 50 2.68 -15.45 4.91
N THR A 51 3.36 -14.31 4.72
CA THR A 51 3.72 -13.80 3.40
C THR A 51 4.62 -14.79 2.66
N GLU A 52 5.69 -15.29 3.28
CA GLU A 52 6.61 -16.27 2.68
C GLU A 52 5.90 -17.55 2.24
N THR A 53 4.95 -18.02 3.05
CA THR A 53 4.13 -19.19 2.72
C THR A 53 3.18 -18.88 1.56
N ALA A 54 2.51 -17.74 1.60
CA ALA A 54 1.49 -17.38 0.62
C ALA A 54 2.07 -17.09 -0.78
N ILE A 55 3.30 -16.57 -0.87
CA ILE A 55 3.93 -16.27 -2.16
C ILE A 55 4.50 -17.50 -2.88
N GLN A 56 4.52 -18.70 -2.28
CA GLN A 56 5.12 -19.89 -2.89
C GLN A 56 4.59 -20.16 -4.33
N PRO A 57 3.28 -20.05 -4.63
CA PRO A 57 2.77 -20.22 -5.99
C PRO A 57 3.23 -19.14 -6.98
N LEU A 58 3.73 -18.00 -6.48
CA LEU A 58 4.19 -16.86 -7.28
C LEU A 58 5.69 -16.92 -7.58
N LEU A 59 6.47 -17.80 -6.94
CA LEU A 59 7.93 -17.86 -7.12
C LEU A 59 8.37 -18.24 -8.53
N THR A 60 7.46 -18.79 -9.36
CA THR A 60 7.72 -19.05 -10.78
C THR A 60 7.47 -17.83 -11.67
N CYS A 61 6.93 -16.74 -11.13
CA CYS A 61 6.70 -15.50 -11.88
C CYS A 61 8.01 -14.75 -12.12
N ASP A 62 8.09 -14.02 -13.23
CA ASP A 62 9.24 -13.16 -13.57
C ASP A 62 9.37 -11.98 -12.60
N LEU A 63 8.24 -11.51 -12.08
CA LEU A 63 8.11 -10.36 -11.19
C LEU A 63 7.00 -10.63 -10.18
N ILE A 64 7.27 -10.35 -8.91
CA ILE A 64 6.27 -10.43 -7.83
C ILE A 64 6.01 -9.04 -7.26
N ILE A 65 4.74 -8.66 -7.19
CA ILE A 65 4.27 -7.43 -6.58
C ILE A 65 3.64 -7.78 -5.24
N ILE A 66 4.22 -7.29 -4.15
CA ILE A 66 3.63 -7.34 -2.81
C ILE A 66 2.71 -6.12 -2.69
N ALA A 67 1.43 -6.31 -3.04
CA ALA A 67 0.41 -5.26 -3.04
C ALA A 67 0.00 -4.84 -1.63
N CYS A 68 0.05 -5.75 -0.66
CA CYS A 68 -0.25 -5.41 0.72
C CYS A 68 0.88 -4.53 1.31
N ASN A 69 0.54 -3.29 1.71
CA ASN A 69 1.48 -2.38 2.38
C ASN A 69 2.06 -3.00 3.65
N THR A 70 1.22 -3.69 4.44
CA THR A 70 1.63 -4.34 5.70
C THR A 70 2.64 -5.47 5.44
N ALA A 71 2.39 -6.32 4.44
CA ALA A 71 3.32 -7.35 4.03
C ALA A 71 4.61 -6.75 3.44
N THR A 72 4.48 -5.65 2.69
CA THR A 72 5.64 -4.94 2.13
C THR A 72 6.59 -4.49 3.23
N VAL A 73 6.10 -3.72 4.21
CA VAL A 73 6.98 -3.19 5.25
C VAL A 73 7.54 -4.26 6.20
N ALA A 74 6.86 -5.41 6.32
CA ALA A 74 7.25 -6.49 7.22
C ALA A 74 8.20 -7.52 6.57
N ALA A 75 8.05 -7.77 5.27
CA ALA A 75 8.64 -8.96 4.65
C ALA A 75 9.50 -8.67 3.41
N ILE A 76 9.35 -7.55 2.70
CA ILE A 76 9.92 -7.43 1.35
C ILE A 76 11.45 -7.52 1.31
N GLU A 77 12.15 -6.99 2.32
CA GLU A 77 13.61 -7.08 2.40
C GLU A 77 14.06 -8.52 2.64
N TYR A 78 13.37 -9.23 3.55
CA TYR A 78 13.59 -10.65 3.78
C TYR A 78 13.36 -11.46 2.50
N LEU A 79 12.26 -11.21 1.79
CA LEU A 79 11.93 -11.92 0.54
C LEU A 79 12.98 -11.70 -0.55
N ARG A 80 13.49 -10.47 -0.71
CA ARG A 80 14.57 -10.16 -1.65
C ARG A 80 15.87 -10.89 -1.30
N ASN A 81 16.19 -11.03 -0.01
CA ASN A 81 17.37 -11.74 0.45
C ASN A 81 17.23 -13.27 0.28
N SER A 82 16.05 -13.82 0.57
CA SER A 82 15.76 -15.26 0.47
C SER A 82 15.58 -15.73 -0.99
N HIS A 83 15.15 -14.83 -1.88
CA HIS A 83 14.89 -15.12 -3.29
C HIS A 83 15.61 -14.10 -4.20
N PRO A 84 16.96 -14.09 -4.23
CA PRO A 84 17.75 -13.06 -4.93
C PRO A 84 17.57 -13.06 -6.46
N ASN A 85 17.07 -14.16 -7.02
CA ASN A 85 16.79 -14.29 -8.45
C ASN A 85 15.37 -13.84 -8.83
N THR A 86 14.54 -13.48 -7.86
CA THR A 86 13.16 -13.04 -8.07
C THR A 86 13.07 -11.53 -7.92
N SER A 87 12.47 -10.85 -8.90
CA SER A 87 12.24 -9.41 -8.81
C SER A 87 11.03 -9.13 -7.93
N PHE A 88 11.18 -8.25 -6.94
CA PHE A 88 10.08 -7.83 -6.05
C PHE A 88 9.83 -6.32 -6.12
N ILE A 89 8.56 -5.95 -6.31
CA ILE A 89 8.06 -4.58 -6.10
C ILE A 89 7.13 -4.59 -4.88
N GLY A 90 7.27 -3.60 -4.01
CA GLY A 90 6.41 -3.42 -2.83
C GLY A 90 5.52 -2.20 -2.95
N PHE A 91 4.37 -2.26 -2.28
CA PHE A 91 3.48 -1.14 -2.06
C PHE A 91 3.96 -0.33 -0.85
N GLU A 92 5.05 0.39 -1.00
CA GLU A 92 5.53 1.28 0.06
C GLU A 92 4.56 2.46 0.26
N PRO A 93 4.40 2.96 1.50
CA PRO A 93 3.69 4.22 1.73
C PRO A 93 4.29 5.35 0.88
N MET A 94 3.43 6.13 0.21
CA MET A 94 3.87 7.20 -0.71
C MET A 94 4.40 8.46 0.00
N ILE A 95 5.17 8.30 1.08
CA ILE A 95 5.71 9.39 1.90
C ILE A 95 6.63 10.29 1.08
N LYS A 96 7.53 9.71 0.27
CA LYS A 96 8.42 10.50 -0.58
C LYS A 96 7.66 11.34 -1.61
N PRO A 97 6.74 10.76 -2.42
CA PRO A 97 5.86 11.56 -3.28
C PRO A 97 5.08 12.64 -2.52
N ALA A 98 4.47 12.30 -1.38
CA ALA A 98 3.72 13.26 -0.58
C ALA A 98 4.57 14.44 -0.11
N ALA A 99 5.79 14.17 0.36
CA ALA A 99 6.72 15.19 0.81
C ALA A 99 7.19 16.13 -0.32
N LEU A 100 7.23 15.64 -1.56
CA LEU A 100 7.57 16.45 -2.73
C LEU A 100 6.38 17.28 -3.25
N GLU A 101 5.16 16.90 -2.90
CA GLU A 101 3.93 17.45 -3.48
C GLU A 101 3.13 18.33 -2.51
N THR A 102 3.33 18.16 -1.20
CA THR A 102 2.74 19.03 -0.17
C THR A 102 3.22 20.45 -0.35
N LYS A 103 2.33 21.40 -0.08
CA LYS A 103 2.60 22.84 -0.05
C LYS A 103 2.51 23.42 1.36
N SER A 104 1.92 22.66 2.29
CA SER A 104 1.77 23.05 3.70
C SER A 104 2.83 22.43 4.61
N ASP A 105 3.73 21.59 4.08
CA ASP A 105 4.66 20.77 4.85
C ASP A 105 3.94 19.86 5.88
N HIS A 106 2.66 19.53 5.62
CA HIS A 106 1.82 18.73 6.50
C HIS A 106 1.07 17.67 5.71
N ILE A 107 1.28 16.41 6.08
CA ILE A 107 0.70 15.24 5.41
C ILE A 107 0.01 14.30 6.42
N THR A 108 -0.99 13.55 5.96
CA THR A 108 -1.70 12.53 6.74
C THR A 108 -1.44 11.14 6.15
N LEU A 109 -0.93 10.20 6.93
CA LEU A 109 -0.72 8.81 6.53
C LEU A 109 -1.82 7.90 7.09
N LEU A 110 -2.65 7.35 6.22
CA LEU A 110 -3.65 6.34 6.58
C LEU A 110 -3.05 4.95 6.42
N ALA A 111 -2.61 4.35 7.52
CA ALA A 111 -1.89 3.07 7.51
C ALA A 111 -2.40 2.17 8.63
N THR A 112 -2.30 0.85 8.45
CA THR A 112 -2.56 -0.11 9.54
C THR A 112 -1.56 0.08 10.67
N LYS A 113 -1.87 -0.40 11.88
CA LYS A 113 -0.96 -0.34 13.03
C LYS A 113 0.43 -0.91 12.70
N ALA A 114 0.48 -2.10 12.10
CA ALA A 114 1.74 -2.71 11.67
C ALA A 114 2.46 -1.90 10.57
N THR A 115 1.74 -1.18 9.71
CA THR A 115 2.40 -0.33 8.71
C THR A 115 2.95 0.94 9.36
N ALA A 116 2.12 1.65 10.12
CA ALA A 116 2.45 2.90 10.80
C ALA A 116 3.67 2.78 11.73
N HIS A 117 3.79 1.68 12.46
CA HIS A 117 4.88 1.46 13.42
C HIS A 117 6.05 0.64 12.86
N SER A 118 6.15 0.51 11.53
CA SER A 118 7.25 -0.24 10.91
C SER A 118 8.51 0.58 10.85
N GLN A 119 9.65 -0.08 11.06
CA GLN A 119 10.97 0.52 10.84
C GLN A 119 11.05 1.13 9.43
N ARG A 120 10.48 0.45 8.43
CA ARG A 120 10.44 0.95 7.05
C ARG A 120 9.70 2.29 6.93
N THR A 121 8.57 2.45 7.61
CA THR A 121 7.82 3.71 7.60
C THR A 121 8.59 4.81 8.33
N GLU A 122 9.20 4.49 9.47
CA GLU A 122 10.07 5.42 10.20
C GLU A 122 11.26 5.90 9.35
N GLU A 123 11.91 5.00 8.62
CA GLU A 123 12.99 5.32 7.67
C GLU A 123 12.51 6.24 6.55
N LEU A 124 11.34 5.97 5.98
CA LEU A 124 10.75 6.81 4.93
C LEU A 124 10.44 8.22 5.45
N ILE A 125 9.85 8.33 6.65
CA ILE A 125 9.58 9.62 7.29
C ILE A 125 10.89 10.36 7.57
N THR A 126 11.86 9.70 8.19
CA THR A 126 13.15 10.31 8.53
C THR A 126 13.90 10.79 7.29
N THR A 127 13.87 10.00 6.21
CA THR A 127 14.61 10.30 4.98
C THR A 127 13.97 11.41 4.16
N TYR A 128 12.63 11.43 4.05
CA TYR A 128 11.93 12.27 3.07
C TYR A 128 11.02 13.33 3.68
N ALA A 129 10.60 13.17 4.94
CA ALA A 129 9.60 14.01 5.59
C ALA A 129 10.06 14.51 6.97
N SER A 130 11.38 14.55 7.25
CA SER A 130 11.93 14.94 8.55
C SER A 130 11.65 16.40 8.95
N ASN A 131 11.35 17.26 7.98
CA ASN A 131 10.98 18.66 8.21
C ASN A 131 9.46 18.89 8.12
N LEU A 132 8.67 17.83 7.96
CA LEU A 132 7.22 17.91 7.75
C LEU A 132 6.48 17.46 9.00
N ILE A 133 5.24 17.93 9.14
CA ILE A 133 4.27 17.35 10.08
C ILE A 133 3.67 16.12 9.40
N VAL A 134 3.79 14.96 10.05
CA VAL A 134 3.20 13.70 9.56
C VAL A 134 2.22 13.17 10.60
N ASP A 135 0.94 13.34 10.33
CA ASP A 135 -0.11 12.77 11.18
C ASP A 135 -0.41 11.33 10.76
N VAL A 136 -0.56 10.45 11.74
CA VAL A 136 -0.90 9.04 11.50
C VAL A 136 -2.15 8.67 12.33
N PRO A 137 -3.35 8.88 11.77
CA PRO A 137 -4.59 8.55 12.45
C PRO A 137 -4.70 7.09 12.86
N ALA A 138 -5.38 6.82 13.98
CA ALA A 138 -5.71 5.46 14.37
C ALA A 138 -6.74 4.85 13.40
N THR A 139 -6.37 3.77 12.71
CA THR A 139 -7.24 3.10 11.72
C THR A 139 -7.74 1.73 12.17
N PHE A 140 -7.78 1.49 13.49
CA PHE A 140 -8.18 0.20 14.05
C PHE A 140 -9.58 -0.22 13.55
N GLY A 141 -9.67 -1.44 13.02
CA GLY A 141 -10.93 -2.00 12.52
C GLY A 141 -11.38 -1.50 11.14
N TRP A 142 -10.72 -0.50 10.53
CA TRP A 142 -11.13 0.04 9.22
C TRP A 142 -11.13 -1.02 8.12
N ALA A 143 -10.06 -1.83 8.04
CA ALA A 143 -9.98 -2.92 7.06
C ALA A 143 -11.13 -3.92 7.23
N THR A 144 -11.46 -4.27 8.49
CA THR A 144 -12.57 -5.18 8.83
C THR A 144 -13.93 -4.61 8.43
N LEU A 145 -14.16 -3.30 8.62
CA LEU A 145 -15.40 -2.64 8.21
C LEU A 145 -15.54 -2.63 6.68
N ILE A 146 -14.46 -2.32 5.97
CA ILE A 146 -14.43 -2.30 4.50
C ILE A 146 -14.68 -3.70 3.93
N ASP A 147 -14.07 -4.74 4.49
CA ASP A 147 -14.30 -6.14 4.08
C ASP A 147 -15.75 -6.61 4.31
N LYS A 148 -16.49 -5.95 5.21
CA LYS A 148 -17.92 -6.19 5.50
C LYS A 148 -18.86 -5.30 4.70
N GLU A 149 -18.35 -4.55 3.72
CA GLU A 149 -19.11 -3.56 2.93
C GLU A 149 -19.70 -2.41 3.77
N SER A 150 -19.16 -2.19 4.97
CA SER A 150 -19.54 -1.11 5.91
C SER A 150 -18.58 0.09 5.82
N VAL A 151 -18.23 0.52 4.60
CA VAL A 151 -17.26 1.63 4.39
C VAL A 151 -17.72 2.96 5.01
N ASP A 152 -19.03 3.18 5.09
CA ASP A 152 -19.62 4.40 5.66
C ASP A 152 -19.48 4.47 7.18
N GLU A 153 -19.29 3.32 7.85
CA GLU A 153 -19.05 3.24 9.30
C GLU A 153 -17.61 3.59 9.69
N VAL A 154 -16.72 3.79 8.72
CA VAL A 154 -15.35 4.23 9.00
C VAL A 154 -15.37 5.66 9.54
N GLU A 155 -14.86 5.86 10.75
CA GLU A 155 -14.79 7.16 11.39
C GLU A 155 -13.57 7.96 10.92
N LEU A 156 -13.81 9.12 10.29
CA LEU A 156 -12.75 9.96 9.71
C LEU A 156 -12.41 11.19 10.57
N THR A 157 -12.79 11.20 11.85
CA THR A 157 -12.64 12.36 12.75
C THR A 157 -11.19 12.81 12.93
N GLU A 158 -10.25 11.87 13.08
CA GLU A 158 -8.82 12.20 13.16
C GLU A 158 -8.27 12.71 11.82
N VAL A 159 -8.74 12.17 10.69
CA VAL A 159 -8.40 12.67 9.35
C VAL A 159 -8.89 14.11 9.18
N ALA A 160 -10.14 14.38 9.55
CA ALA A 160 -10.72 15.73 9.49
C ALA A 160 -9.96 16.71 10.40
N THR A 161 -9.51 16.24 11.58
CA THR A 161 -8.68 17.04 12.49
C THR A 161 -7.34 17.40 11.87
N SER A 162 -6.67 16.42 11.25
CA SER A 162 -5.39 16.60 10.55
C SER A 162 -5.52 17.59 9.37
N VAL A 163 -6.53 17.41 8.52
CA VAL A 163 -6.81 18.32 7.39
C VAL A 163 -7.12 19.73 7.88
N LYS A 164 -7.93 19.87 8.94
CA LYS A 164 -8.22 21.17 9.55
C LYS A 164 -6.99 21.85 10.14
N ALA A 165 -6.01 21.06 10.60
CA ALA A 165 -4.74 21.56 11.12
C ALA A 165 -3.74 21.99 10.03
N GLY A 166 -4.01 21.68 8.75
CA GLY A 166 -3.21 22.14 7.61
C GLY A 166 -2.74 21.05 6.66
N SER A 167 -3.05 19.77 6.94
CA SER A 167 -2.65 18.68 6.04
C SER A 167 -3.29 18.83 4.66
N ASP A 168 -2.45 18.87 3.63
CA ASP A 168 -2.88 19.05 2.23
C ASP A 168 -2.64 17.82 1.34
N VAL A 169 -2.04 16.76 1.90
CA VAL A 169 -1.87 15.44 1.26
C VAL A 169 -2.27 14.31 2.20
N ILE A 170 -3.15 13.42 1.72
CA ILE A 170 -3.50 12.16 2.37
C ILE A 170 -2.85 11.00 1.61
N ILE A 171 -2.12 10.15 2.33
CA ILE A 171 -1.49 8.93 1.79
C ILE A 171 -2.34 7.72 2.17
N ILE A 172 -2.70 6.92 1.17
CA ILE A 172 -3.33 5.61 1.32
C ILE A 172 -2.23 4.55 1.49
N GLY A 173 -1.95 4.18 2.74
CA GLY A 173 -0.96 3.18 3.16
C GLY A 173 -1.55 1.80 3.46
N CYS A 174 -2.73 1.49 2.92
CA CYS A 174 -3.37 0.17 3.00
C CYS A 174 -4.26 -0.02 1.76
N THR A 175 -4.22 -1.21 1.16
CA THR A 175 -5.01 -1.51 -0.04
C THR A 175 -6.52 -1.44 0.21
N HIS A 176 -7.00 -1.82 1.41
CA HIS A 176 -8.41 -1.64 1.80
C HIS A 176 -8.85 -0.17 1.73
N TYR A 177 -7.98 0.75 2.15
CA TYR A 177 -8.35 2.16 2.30
C TYR A 177 -8.52 2.88 0.97
N ILE A 178 -8.20 2.22 -0.16
CA ILE A 178 -8.57 2.68 -1.50
C ILE A 178 -10.10 2.86 -1.62
N ALA A 179 -10.89 2.03 -0.94
CA ALA A 179 -12.35 2.16 -0.89
C ALA A 179 -12.83 3.48 -0.26
N LEU A 180 -11.99 4.14 0.55
CA LEU A 180 -12.32 5.42 1.19
C LEU A 180 -12.05 6.63 0.28
N ILE A 181 -11.33 6.45 -0.84
CA ILE A 181 -10.95 7.57 -1.71
C ILE A 181 -12.14 8.43 -2.15
N PRO A 182 -13.30 7.87 -2.60
CA PRO A 182 -14.44 8.69 -2.99
C PRO A 182 -14.95 9.57 -1.84
N ARG A 183 -15.09 9.00 -0.65
CA ARG A 183 -15.57 9.70 0.55
C ARG A 183 -14.57 10.74 1.05
N LEU A 184 -13.27 10.44 1.01
CA LEU A 184 -12.21 11.39 1.34
C LEU A 184 -12.17 12.57 0.35
N ALA A 185 -12.35 12.31 -0.94
CA ALA A 185 -12.38 13.34 -1.98
C ALA A 185 -13.60 14.25 -1.85
N GLU A 186 -14.76 13.69 -1.46
CA GLU A 186 -15.98 14.46 -1.19
C GLU A 186 -15.82 15.34 0.05
N LEU A 187 -15.30 14.79 1.15
CA LEU A 187 -15.12 15.52 2.42
C LEU A 187 -13.99 16.57 2.35
N PHE A 188 -12.96 16.30 1.55
CA PHE A 188 -11.73 17.11 1.51
C PHE A 188 -11.32 17.47 0.06
N PRO A 189 -12.15 18.21 -0.70
CA PRO A 189 -11.95 18.44 -2.14
C PRO A 189 -10.69 19.23 -2.53
N GLY A 190 -9.99 19.83 -1.56
CA GLY A 190 -8.71 20.53 -1.76
C GLY A 190 -7.48 19.72 -1.38
N VAL A 191 -7.66 18.53 -0.82
CA VAL A 191 -6.56 17.69 -0.31
C VAL A 191 -6.18 16.67 -1.37
N LYS A 192 -4.88 16.55 -1.65
CA LYS A 192 -4.39 15.55 -2.62
C LYS A 192 -4.39 14.17 -1.99
N ILE A 193 -4.95 13.18 -2.67
CA ILE A 193 -4.94 11.78 -2.20
C ILE A 193 -3.96 10.97 -3.04
N LEU A 194 -3.04 10.26 -2.38
CA LEU A 194 -1.99 9.46 -3.00
C LEU A 194 -2.16 7.98 -2.68
N GLU A 195 -2.09 7.14 -3.71
CA GLU A 195 -2.11 5.68 -3.59
C GLU A 195 -1.09 5.01 -4.55
N PRO A 196 -0.44 3.92 -4.12
CA PRO A 196 0.78 3.40 -4.74
C PRO A 196 0.63 2.76 -6.12
N THR A 197 -0.58 2.49 -6.62
CA THR A 197 -0.77 1.71 -7.86
C THR A 197 -0.10 2.36 -9.07
N THR A 198 -0.20 3.68 -9.22
CA THR A 198 0.43 4.40 -10.34
C THR A 198 1.96 4.32 -10.25
N ALA A 199 2.53 4.49 -9.06
CA ALA A 199 3.98 4.39 -8.85
C ALA A 199 4.50 2.97 -9.13
N VAL A 200 3.72 1.95 -8.76
CA VAL A 200 4.04 0.55 -9.07
C VAL A 200 4.01 0.30 -10.58
N ALA A 201 3.01 0.80 -11.32
CA ALA A 201 2.97 0.66 -12.78
C ALA A 201 4.19 1.31 -13.46
N GLN A 202 4.65 2.46 -12.98
CA GLN A 202 5.89 3.10 -13.45
C GLN A 202 7.13 2.26 -13.12
N GLN A 203 7.16 1.65 -11.95
CA GLN A 203 8.26 0.77 -11.54
C GLN A 203 8.29 -0.53 -12.36
N VAL A 204 7.13 -1.10 -12.71
CA VAL A 204 6.98 -2.21 -13.66
C VAL A 204 7.57 -1.80 -15.02
N THR A 205 7.15 -0.65 -15.55
CA THR A 205 7.70 -0.08 -16.80
C THR A 205 9.22 0.00 -16.77
N ARG A 206 9.79 0.52 -15.67
CA ARG A 206 11.24 0.68 -15.52
C ARG A 206 12.00 -0.64 -15.48
N LEU A 207 11.49 -1.64 -14.74
CA LEU A 207 12.16 -2.94 -14.63
C LEU A 207 12.03 -3.76 -15.91
N LEU A 208 10.90 -3.65 -16.58
CA LEU A 208 10.58 -4.48 -17.74
C LEU A 208 10.97 -3.81 -19.07
N ASN A 209 11.38 -2.54 -19.05
CA ASN A 209 11.66 -1.72 -20.24
C ASN A 209 10.49 -1.73 -21.25
N VAL A 210 9.26 -1.82 -20.74
CA VAL A 210 8.01 -1.79 -21.51
C VAL A 210 7.31 -0.46 -21.26
N ARG A 211 6.73 0.16 -22.29
CA ARG A 211 5.91 1.37 -22.10
C ARG A 211 4.48 0.97 -21.74
N PRO A 212 3.81 1.65 -20.79
CA PRO A 212 2.38 1.47 -20.59
C PRO A 212 1.65 1.83 -21.89
N GLN A 213 0.60 1.08 -22.21
CA GLN A 213 -0.23 1.31 -23.40
C GLN A 213 -1.22 2.45 -23.18
#